data_AF-A0A832K0I3-F1
#
_entry.id   AF-A0A832K0I3-F1
#
_cell.length_a   1.000
_cell.length_b   1.000
_cell.length_c   1.000
_cell.angle_alpha   90.00
_cell.angle_beta   90.00
_cell.angle_gamma   90.00
#
_symmetry.space_group_name_H-M   'P 1'
#
loop_
_entity.id
_entity.type
_entity.pdbx_description
1 polymer ?
#
loop_
_entity_poly.entity_id
_entity_poly.type
_entity_poly.pdbx_seq_one_letter_code
_entity_poly.pdbx_strand_id
1 'polypeptide(L)'
;IYYNLGNTARAQIAALLQNEWTRLGFKVHVEVLNWPQFLDKIDHFDFDVALLGWIPDYLDPDNYLMPFVWGGAEFKDLKYWENVAAEDIGKYLSTVERYVDTPNYVVVVGPQGTGAIYTGPTNKPLLVVGYVLDEEATRENWENPVSMVTIGAPGWKDVPVSALCKLSQRVLDPKVREAIINAAVIVYNNEAPMIMLGQAITGLNYGSWVLNMYYPLTKSARYDLVYEHPDAPVVDTGVQGIKNDPKTMVIATIGWPDTFDPAKSYESFGWEIFDQIYSKPVTYHFENTEPEPELAVAWAFTKDGDELYLVIRGGVVAYDPWNKKTYPVDATDVLFSLWRAVRLNLPGGAQWMIDSFIDVNASQVLSESEFEQVLSEGLVAVYHGKSVEVVSMSELLGVFNYAGTTAGVVKLKMKFPYAPILHILTTGIASVIPMEYALGDKYEAAIADSNNGKDPSAWAKYVIEGEEDETYLRLKDYPVSTGPYYVADYKEDAYIILKINPYYWNATLWEQLYGYKPTL
;
A
#
# COMPACT_ATOMS: atom_id res chain seq x y z
N ILE A 1 25.62 10.07 17.58
CA ILE A 1 24.25 9.52 17.64
C ILE A 1 23.27 10.66 17.43
N TYR A 2 22.55 10.63 16.32
CA TYR A 2 21.49 11.60 16.02
C TYR A 2 20.11 11.02 16.30
N TYR A 3 19.20 11.85 16.79
CA TYR A 3 17.77 11.56 16.84
C TYR A 3 16.94 12.84 16.78
N ASN A 4 15.65 12.72 16.48
CA ASN A 4 14.76 13.88 16.35
C ASN A 4 14.23 14.39 17.70
N LEU A 5 14.09 15.71 17.79
CA LEU A 5 13.51 16.41 18.92
C LEU A 5 12.08 15.92 19.22
N GLY A 6 11.74 15.84 20.51
CA GLY A 6 10.41 15.46 20.97
C GLY A 6 10.17 13.94 21.11
N ASN A 7 11.14 13.10 20.74
CA ASN A 7 11.01 11.65 20.88
C ASN A 7 11.70 11.11 22.15
N THR A 8 10.93 10.91 23.22
CA THR A 8 11.44 10.42 24.52
C THR A 8 12.07 9.03 24.42
N ALA A 9 11.51 8.12 23.62
CA ALA A 9 12.04 6.78 23.45
C ALA A 9 13.43 6.80 22.81
N ARG A 10 13.61 7.56 21.71
CA ARG A 10 14.91 7.72 21.05
C ARG A 10 15.94 8.41 21.95
N ALA A 11 15.52 9.37 22.77
CA ALA A 11 16.39 10.01 23.77
C ALA A 11 16.91 9.00 24.81
N GLN A 12 16.04 8.12 25.33
CA GLN A 12 16.43 7.07 26.28
C GLN A 12 17.39 6.06 25.64
N ILE A 13 17.10 5.62 24.42
CA ILE A 13 17.99 4.72 23.66
C ILE A 13 19.37 5.38 23.47
N ALA A 14 19.42 6.63 23.02
CA ALA A 14 20.67 7.35 22.79
C ALA A 14 21.50 7.48 24.08
N ALA A 15 20.87 7.75 25.22
CA ALA A 15 21.56 7.83 26.52
C ALA A 15 22.15 6.49 26.97
N LEU A 16 21.39 5.39 26.79
CA LEU A 16 21.87 4.03 27.09
C LEU A 16 23.07 3.65 26.21
N LEU A 17 22.95 3.86 24.89
CA LEU A 17 24.03 3.60 23.95
C LEU A 17 25.26 4.46 24.25
N GLN A 18 25.08 5.74 24.57
CA GLN A 18 26.18 6.63 24.97
C GLN A 18 26.92 6.08 26.19
N ASN A 19 26.21 5.64 27.23
CA ASN A 19 26.83 5.10 28.43
C ASN A 19 27.61 3.81 28.15
N GLU A 20 26.98 2.83 27.50
CA GLU A 20 27.60 1.52 27.27
C GLU A 20 28.77 1.59 26.28
N TRP A 21 28.63 2.34 25.19
CA TRP A 21 29.73 2.48 24.22
C TRP A 21 30.88 3.32 24.76
N THR A 22 30.62 4.29 25.64
CA THR A 22 31.71 4.99 26.34
C THR A 22 32.54 4.03 27.21
N ARG A 23 31.89 3.04 27.85
CA ARG A 23 32.60 2.01 28.63
C ARG A 23 33.45 1.07 27.77
N LEU A 24 33.11 0.93 26.49
CA LEU A 24 33.90 0.21 25.49
C LEU A 24 35.06 1.06 24.94
N GLY A 25 35.17 2.33 25.34
CA GLY A 25 36.25 3.24 24.93
C GLY A 25 35.91 4.17 23.75
N PHE A 26 34.66 4.16 23.26
CA PHE A 26 34.23 5.08 22.22
C PHE A 26 33.98 6.48 22.78
N LYS A 27 34.30 7.52 22.00
CA LYS A 27 33.90 8.89 22.32
C LYS A 27 32.53 9.16 21.71
N VAL A 28 31.47 9.05 22.51
CA VAL A 28 30.10 9.12 21.99
C VAL A 28 29.46 10.49 22.22
N HIS A 29 29.12 11.15 21.11
CA HIS A 29 28.38 12.40 21.10
C HIS A 29 26.92 12.14 20.71
N VAL A 30 25.99 12.71 21.47
CA VAL A 30 24.54 12.65 21.20
C VAL A 30 24.09 14.04 20.81
N GLU A 31 23.39 14.15 19.69
CA GLU A 31 22.85 15.41 19.19
C GLU A 31 21.38 15.25 18.80
N VAL A 32 20.59 16.24 19.17
CA VAL A 32 19.14 16.27 18.95
C VAL A 32 18.85 17.28 17.86
N LEU A 33 18.15 16.86 16.83
CA LEU A 33 17.88 17.67 15.64
C LEU A 33 16.39 17.90 15.47
N ASN A 34 15.99 19.03 14.88
CA ASN A 34 14.61 19.17 14.41
C ASN A 34 14.36 18.21 13.23
N TRP A 35 13.11 17.85 12.98
CA TRP A 35 12.78 16.78 12.02
C TRP A 35 13.31 17.03 10.60
N PRO A 36 13.15 18.21 9.99
CA PRO A 36 13.70 18.48 8.66
C PRO A 36 15.23 18.36 8.59
N GLN A 37 15.95 18.88 9.59
CA GLN A 37 17.41 18.75 9.65
C GLN A 37 17.87 17.32 9.90
N PHE A 38 17.11 16.56 10.70
CA PHE A 38 17.39 15.15 10.92
C PHE A 38 17.26 14.38 9.60
N LEU A 39 16.14 14.52 8.88
CA LEU A 39 15.92 13.85 7.60
C LEU A 39 16.99 14.21 6.57
N ASP A 40 17.31 15.49 6.39
CA ASP A 40 18.36 15.93 5.45
C ASP A 40 19.71 15.24 5.70
N LYS A 41 20.08 15.03 6.97
CA LYS A 41 21.29 14.27 7.32
C LYS A 41 21.18 12.79 7.03
N ILE A 42 20.02 12.18 7.28
CA ILE A 42 19.79 10.76 6.98
C ILE A 42 19.85 10.53 5.47
N ASP A 43 19.12 11.33 4.71
CA ASP A 43 19.00 11.22 3.26
C ASP A 43 20.38 11.30 2.57
N HIS A 44 21.29 12.12 3.09
CA HIS A 44 22.63 12.29 2.51
C HIS A 44 23.74 11.49 3.23
N PHE A 45 23.38 10.53 4.09
CA PHE A 45 24.34 9.73 4.85
C PHE A 45 25.32 10.55 5.71
N ASP A 46 24.93 11.74 6.15
CA ASP A 46 25.70 12.61 7.04
C ASP A 46 25.45 12.24 8.51
N PHE A 47 25.84 11.02 8.89
CA PHE A 47 25.77 10.53 10.26
C PHE A 47 26.69 9.33 10.51
N ASP A 48 27.22 9.20 11.73
CA ASP A 48 27.88 7.96 12.17
C ASP A 48 26.85 6.93 12.68
N VAL A 49 25.86 7.39 13.44
CA VAL A 49 24.78 6.59 14.02
C VAL A 49 23.54 7.46 14.14
N ALA A 50 22.40 6.97 13.66
CA ALA A 50 21.11 7.63 13.80
C ALA A 50 20.04 6.67 14.34
N LEU A 51 19.06 7.22 15.07
CA LEU A 51 17.90 6.48 15.56
C LEU A 51 16.66 6.93 14.78
N LEU A 52 16.15 6.02 13.95
CA LEU A 52 14.96 6.22 13.13
C LEU A 52 13.90 5.17 13.50
N GLY A 53 12.64 5.53 13.33
CA GLY A 53 11.51 4.60 13.35
C GLY A 53 10.82 4.66 12.01
N TRP A 54 10.26 3.53 11.59
CA TRP A 54 9.69 3.34 10.27
C TRP A 54 8.34 2.63 10.37
N ILE A 55 7.42 3.00 9.50
CA ILE A 55 6.13 2.33 9.28
C ILE A 55 6.04 2.14 7.77
N PRO A 56 5.62 0.96 7.28
CA PRO A 56 5.50 0.74 5.86
C PRO A 56 4.31 1.54 5.28
N ASP A 57 4.47 2.04 4.06
CA ASP A 57 3.41 2.69 3.29
C ASP A 57 2.31 1.70 2.88
N TYR A 58 2.72 0.47 2.59
CA TYR A 58 1.84 -0.65 2.27
C TYR A 58 2.43 -1.97 2.77
N LEU A 59 1.56 -2.91 3.10
CA LEU A 59 1.93 -4.12 3.82
C LEU A 59 2.44 -5.24 2.89
N ASP A 60 3.59 -5.02 2.27
CA ASP A 60 4.30 -6.03 1.50
C ASP A 60 5.82 -5.96 1.80
N PRO A 61 6.56 -7.09 1.79
CA PRO A 61 8.01 -7.07 2.01
C PRO A 61 8.78 -6.12 1.09
N ASP A 62 8.29 -5.81 -0.11
CA ASP A 62 8.91 -4.85 -1.03
C ASP A 62 9.07 -3.46 -0.40
N ASN A 63 8.12 -3.03 0.43
CA ASN A 63 8.17 -1.75 1.13
C ASN A 63 9.18 -1.73 2.30
N TYR A 64 9.87 -2.85 2.54
CA TYR A 64 11.07 -2.93 3.38
C TYR A 64 12.32 -3.26 2.56
N LEU A 65 12.20 -4.11 1.54
CA LEU A 65 13.33 -4.49 0.69
C LEU A 65 13.88 -3.29 -0.06
N MET A 66 13.02 -2.48 -0.70
CA MET A 66 13.49 -1.34 -1.48
C MET A 66 14.10 -0.24 -0.58
N PRO A 67 13.49 0.15 0.56
CA PRO A 67 14.07 1.18 1.42
C PRO A 67 15.28 0.73 2.26
N PHE A 68 15.46 -0.57 2.52
CA PHE A 68 16.53 -1.03 3.43
C PHE A 68 17.53 -1.98 2.81
N VAL A 69 17.09 -2.87 1.92
CA VAL A 69 17.90 -4.00 1.41
C VAL A 69 18.44 -3.73 0.00
N TRP A 70 17.76 -2.92 -0.80
CA TRP A 70 18.19 -2.66 -2.17
C TRP A 70 19.47 -1.81 -2.18
N GLY A 71 20.53 -2.34 -2.80
CA GLY A 71 21.85 -1.71 -2.88
C GLY A 71 22.02 -0.73 -4.03
N GLY A 72 20.93 -0.30 -4.67
CA GLY A 72 20.93 0.70 -5.74
C GLY A 72 21.30 0.19 -7.13
N ALA A 73 21.53 -1.11 -7.32
CA ALA A 73 21.79 -1.66 -8.65
C ALA A 73 20.49 -1.79 -9.47
N GLU A 74 20.59 -1.44 -10.75
CA GLU A 74 19.53 -1.52 -11.75
C GLU A 74 19.87 -2.53 -12.84
N PHE A 75 18.86 -3.07 -13.53
CA PHE A 75 19.04 -4.22 -14.41
C PHE A 75 18.29 -4.09 -15.73
N LYS A 76 18.97 -4.42 -16.83
CA LYS A 76 18.37 -4.51 -18.17
C LYS A 76 17.54 -5.78 -18.35
N ASP A 77 17.92 -6.84 -17.67
CA ASP A 77 17.19 -8.11 -17.68
C ASP A 77 17.35 -8.84 -16.33
N LEU A 78 16.26 -9.48 -15.89
CA LEU A 78 16.18 -10.27 -14.66
C LEU A 78 15.34 -11.52 -14.95
N LYS A 79 15.90 -12.69 -14.67
CA LYS A 79 15.26 -13.98 -14.91
C LYS A 79 15.49 -14.93 -13.76
N TYR A 80 14.57 -15.88 -13.60
CA TYR A 80 14.76 -17.01 -12.72
C TYR A 80 14.44 -18.33 -13.40
N TRP A 81 15.03 -19.40 -12.87
CA TRP A 81 14.79 -20.77 -13.28
C TRP A 81 14.68 -21.66 -12.05
N GLU A 82 13.61 -22.43 -11.98
CA GLU A 82 13.34 -23.33 -10.86
C GLU A 82 13.90 -24.74 -11.11
N ASN A 83 14.19 -25.45 -10.02
CA ASN A 83 14.56 -26.87 -10.04
C ASN A 83 15.77 -27.17 -10.95
N VAL A 84 16.71 -26.23 -11.04
CA VAL A 84 17.90 -26.39 -11.88
C VAL A 84 18.84 -27.41 -11.25
N ALA A 85 19.35 -28.36 -12.05
CA ALA A 85 20.36 -29.28 -11.59
C ALA A 85 21.69 -28.55 -11.34
N ALA A 86 22.45 -28.96 -10.31
CA ALA A 86 23.68 -28.28 -9.90
C ALA A 86 24.71 -28.18 -11.04
N GLU A 87 24.86 -29.26 -11.81
CA GLU A 87 25.72 -29.36 -12.99
C GLU A 87 25.27 -28.45 -14.16
N ASP A 88 24.01 -28.01 -14.15
CA ASP A 88 23.40 -27.22 -15.22
C ASP A 88 23.42 -25.72 -14.96
N ILE A 89 23.84 -25.26 -13.77
CA ILE A 89 23.91 -23.82 -13.46
C ILE A 89 24.76 -23.04 -14.49
N GLY A 90 25.84 -23.66 -14.98
CA GLY A 90 26.70 -23.08 -16.02
C GLY A 90 26.03 -22.89 -17.38
N LYS A 91 24.78 -23.34 -17.57
CA LYS A 91 23.96 -23.04 -18.75
C LYS A 91 23.26 -21.67 -18.65
N TYR A 92 23.12 -21.13 -17.44
CA TYR A 92 22.32 -19.94 -17.13
C TYR A 92 23.18 -18.75 -16.66
N LEU A 93 24.24 -19.04 -15.88
CA LEU A 93 25.10 -18.04 -15.28
C LEU A 93 26.52 -18.09 -15.86
N SER A 94 27.15 -16.92 -15.97
CA SER A 94 28.58 -16.79 -16.27
C SER A 94 29.45 -17.08 -15.05
N THR A 95 29.00 -16.64 -13.87
CA THR A 95 29.63 -16.86 -12.57
C THR A 95 28.54 -16.98 -11.50
N VAL A 96 28.83 -17.73 -10.42
CA VAL A 96 28.00 -17.71 -9.20
C VAL A 96 28.60 -16.66 -8.29
N GLU A 97 27.86 -15.58 -8.02
CA GLU A 97 28.32 -14.52 -7.12
C GLU A 97 27.82 -14.74 -5.69
N ARG A 98 26.59 -15.26 -5.52
CA ARG A 98 26.04 -15.65 -4.22
C ARG A 98 25.23 -16.94 -4.32
N TYR A 99 25.17 -17.67 -3.22
CA TYR A 99 24.10 -18.64 -2.98
C TYR A 99 23.61 -18.53 -1.54
N VAL A 100 22.31 -18.74 -1.32
CA VAL A 100 21.66 -18.59 -0.02
C VAL A 100 20.74 -19.77 0.23
N ASP A 101 20.93 -20.46 1.35
CA ASP A 101 20.05 -21.54 1.78
C ASP A 101 18.80 -20.94 2.45
N THR A 102 17.64 -21.10 1.80
CA THR A 102 16.33 -20.62 2.28
C THR A 102 15.47 -21.81 2.73
N PRO A 103 14.31 -21.63 3.38
CA PRO A 103 13.50 -22.76 3.84
C PRO A 103 13.19 -23.80 2.75
N ASN A 104 12.81 -23.33 1.55
CA ASN A 104 12.30 -24.19 0.48
C ASN A 104 13.27 -24.39 -0.70
N TYR A 105 14.22 -23.46 -0.92
CA TYR A 105 15.16 -23.50 -2.06
C TYR A 105 16.59 -23.16 -1.61
N VAL A 106 17.59 -23.55 -2.41
CA VAL A 106 18.86 -22.82 -2.42
C VAL A 106 18.83 -21.83 -3.56
N VAL A 107 18.87 -20.54 -3.24
CA VAL A 107 18.83 -19.46 -4.24
C VAL A 107 20.25 -19.17 -4.69
N VAL A 108 20.53 -19.29 -5.99
CA VAL A 108 21.86 -19.08 -6.60
C VAL A 108 21.78 -17.87 -7.52
N VAL A 109 22.63 -16.87 -7.32
CA VAL A 109 22.54 -15.58 -8.00
C VAL A 109 23.84 -15.24 -8.71
N GLY A 110 23.74 -14.72 -9.93
CA GLY A 110 24.87 -14.17 -10.67
C GLY A 110 24.51 -13.55 -12.01
N PRO A 111 25.50 -13.04 -12.77
CA PRO A 111 25.27 -12.48 -14.08
C PRO A 111 24.89 -13.56 -15.08
N GLN A 112 23.89 -13.29 -15.91
CA GLN A 112 23.48 -14.18 -16.99
C GLN A 112 24.66 -14.50 -17.92
N GLY A 113 24.77 -15.75 -18.37
CA GLY A 113 25.82 -16.18 -19.27
C GLY A 113 26.05 -17.69 -19.20
N THR A 114 27.25 -18.15 -19.55
CA THR A 114 27.59 -19.57 -19.47
C THR A 114 28.96 -19.79 -18.82
N GLY A 115 29.15 -20.97 -18.24
CA GLY A 115 30.43 -21.40 -17.67
C GLY A 115 30.55 -21.33 -16.15
N ALA A 116 29.52 -20.88 -15.44
CA ALA A 116 29.52 -20.92 -13.98
C ALA A 116 29.66 -22.36 -13.44
N ILE A 117 30.39 -22.50 -12.33
CA ILE A 117 30.51 -23.76 -11.58
C ILE A 117 29.88 -23.56 -10.20
N TYR A 118 28.93 -24.43 -9.86
CA TYR A 118 28.29 -24.42 -8.55
C TYR A 118 28.86 -25.53 -7.65
N THR A 119 29.22 -25.17 -6.43
CA THR A 119 29.79 -26.08 -5.42
C THR A 119 29.06 -26.01 -4.08
N GLY A 120 27.93 -25.29 -4.02
CA GLY A 120 27.14 -25.12 -2.82
C GLY A 120 26.23 -26.31 -2.51
N PRO A 121 25.34 -26.18 -1.51
CA PRO A 121 24.42 -27.23 -1.09
C PRO A 121 23.43 -27.66 -2.19
N THR A 122 23.08 -28.93 -2.22
CA THR A 122 22.13 -29.54 -3.19
C THR A 122 21.00 -30.32 -2.50
N ASN A 123 20.82 -30.09 -1.19
CA ASN A 123 19.81 -30.73 -0.36
C ASN A 123 18.37 -30.22 -0.61
N LYS A 124 18.21 -29.12 -1.35
CA LYS A 124 16.94 -28.52 -1.75
C LYS A 124 16.98 -28.18 -3.24
N PRO A 125 15.82 -28.00 -3.89
CA PRO A 125 15.78 -27.49 -5.26
C PRO A 125 16.54 -26.18 -5.41
N LEU A 126 17.27 -26.03 -6.51
CA LEU A 126 18.00 -24.80 -6.81
C LEU A 126 17.08 -23.83 -7.56
N LEU A 127 17.00 -22.61 -7.05
CA LEU A 127 16.38 -21.47 -7.73
C LEU A 127 17.50 -20.58 -8.25
N VAL A 128 17.70 -20.56 -9.56
CA VAL A 128 18.76 -19.77 -10.18
C VAL A 128 18.20 -18.41 -10.58
N VAL A 129 18.85 -17.33 -10.15
CA VAL A 129 18.52 -15.94 -10.48
C VAL A 129 19.65 -15.35 -11.31
N GLY A 130 19.33 -14.94 -12.53
CA GLY A 130 20.28 -14.37 -13.48
C GLY A 130 19.95 -12.91 -13.80
N TYR A 131 20.95 -12.03 -13.73
CA TYR A 131 20.79 -10.63 -14.09
C TYR A 131 21.71 -10.15 -15.22
N VAL A 132 21.29 -9.09 -15.90
CA VAL A 132 22.12 -8.25 -16.76
C VAL A 132 22.13 -6.85 -16.16
N LEU A 133 23.28 -6.43 -15.61
CA LEU A 133 23.42 -5.15 -14.92
C LEU A 133 23.24 -3.97 -15.89
N ASP A 134 22.49 -2.96 -15.45
CA ASP A 134 22.52 -1.65 -16.07
C ASP A 134 23.59 -0.79 -15.40
N GLU A 135 24.81 -0.82 -15.94
CA GLU A 135 25.97 -0.11 -15.36
C GLU A 135 25.75 1.40 -15.28
N GLU A 136 25.01 1.99 -16.22
CA GLU A 136 24.81 3.44 -16.27
C GLU A 136 23.84 3.88 -15.17
N ALA A 137 22.65 3.27 -15.13
CA ALA A 137 21.65 3.57 -14.10
C ALA A 137 22.14 3.21 -12.69
N THR A 138 22.89 2.11 -12.55
CA THR A 138 23.51 1.73 -11.27
C THR A 138 24.52 2.78 -10.81
N ARG A 139 25.36 3.28 -11.73
CA ARG A 139 26.34 4.31 -11.40
C ARG A 139 25.66 5.62 -10.96
N GLU A 140 24.59 6.01 -11.63
CA GLU A 140 23.81 7.21 -11.28
C GLU A 140 23.30 7.16 -9.83
N ASN A 141 22.69 6.03 -9.43
CA ASN A 141 22.25 5.80 -8.04
C ASN A 141 23.42 5.87 -7.04
N TRP A 142 24.62 5.46 -7.45
CA TRP A 142 25.78 5.34 -6.58
C TRP A 142 26.63 6.60 -6.44
N GLU A 143 26.54 7.54 -7.40
CA GLU A 143 27.28 8.80 -7.41
C GLU A 143 26.67 9.82 -6.44
N ASN A 144 25.33 9.89 -6.36
CA ASN A 144 24.60 10.78 -5.46
C ASN A 144 23.54 10.00 -4.67
N PRO A 145 23.96 9.11 -3.76
CA PRO A 145 23.03 8.23 -3.07
C PRO A 145 22.16 9.02 -2.08
N VAL A 146 20.87 8.78 -2.19
CA VAL A 146 19.83 9.20 -1.25
C VAL A 146 19.35 8.00 -0.45
N SER A 147 19.48 8.08 0.87
CA SER A 147 19.13 7.02 1.80
C SER A 147 17.66 6.60 1.67
N MET A 148 17.41 5.30 1.67
CA MET A 148 16.09 4.68 1.51
C MET A 148 15.36 5.00 0.19
N VAL A 149 15.99 5.72 -0.74
CA VAL A 149 15.41 6.10 -2.04
C VAL A 149 16.19 5.48 -3.20
N THR A 150 17.53 5.59 -3.20
CA THR A 150 18.40 5.05 -4.26
C THR A 150 19.36 3.99 -3.74
N ILE A 151 19.55 3.92 -2.42
CA ILE A 151 20.27 2.85 -1.72
C ILE A 151 19.67 2.72 -0.33
N GLY A 152 19.44 1.48 0.11
CA GLY A 152 18.74 1.24 1.37
C GLY A 152 19.64 1.47 2.59
N ALA A 153 20.63 0.59 2.79
CA ALA A 153 21.55 0.71 3.91
C ALA A 153 22.78 1.57 3.55
N PRO A 154 23.31 2.38 4.51
CA PRO A 154 24.48 3.23 4.29
C PRO A 154 25.67 2.50 3.69
N GLY A 155 26.00 2.86 2.44
CA GLY A 155 27.17 2.33 1.72
C GLY A 155 27.08 0.86 1.29
N TRP A 156 25.93 0.21 1.41
CA TRP A 156 25.77 -1.21 1.07
C TRP A 156 25.37 -1.42 -0.40
N LYS A 157 26.38 -1.60 -1.27
CA LYS A 157 26.24 -1.69 -2.73
C LYS A 157 26.37 -3.12 -3.24
N ASP A 158 25.43 -4.00 -2.89
CA ASP A 158 25.45 -5.41 -3.31
C ASP A 158 24.57 -5.65 -4.55
N VAL A 159 25.22 -5.98 -5.67
CA VAL A 159 24.53 -6.21 -6.95
C VAL A 159 23.65 -7.47 -6.92
N PRO A 160 24.13 -8.66 -6.51
CA PRO A 160 23.28 -9.85 -6.40
C PRO A 160 22.05 -9.66 -5.50
N VAL A 161 22.18 -9.02 -4.33
CA VAL A 161 21.04 -8.76 -3.45
C VAL A 161 20.08 -7.74 -4.07
N SER A 162 20.60 -6.72 -4.76
CA SER A 162 19.76 -5.79 -5.51
C SER A 162 18.95 -6.51 -6.60
N ALA A 163 19.53 -7.52 -7.26
CA ALA A 163 18.83 -8.35 -8.24
C ALA A 163 17.69 -9.15 -7.58
N LEU A 164 17.90 -9.68 -6.37
CA LEU A 164 16.84 -10.35 -5.61
C LEU A 164 15.70 -9.39 -5.25
N CYS A 165 16.00 -8.18 -4.77
CA CYS A 165 14.99 -7.17 -4.45
C CYS A 165 14.14 -6.83 -5.68
N LYS A 166 14.78 -6.42 -6.79
CA LYS A 166 14.10 -6.04 -8.02
C LYS A 166 13.34 -7.20 -8.68
N LEU A 167 13.86 -8.42 -8.60
CA LEU A 167 13.16 -9.58 -9.13
C LEU A 167 11.92 -9.91 -8.29
N SER A 168 11.99 -9.79 -6.96
CA SER A 168 10.85 -10.10 -6.07
C SER A 168 9.60 -9.27 -6.37
N GLN A 169 9.76 -8.10 -6.98
CA GLN A 169 8.66 -7.25 -7.44
C GLN A 169 7.87 -7.89 -8.59
N ARG A 170 8.53 -8.69 -9.44
CA ARG A 170 8.00 -9.19 -10.71
C ARG A 170 7.46 -10.62 -10.66
N VAL A 171 7.73 -11.35 -9.59
CA VAL A 171 7.37 -12.78 -9.47
C VAL A 171 5.94 -12.92 -8.92
N LEU A 172 5.05 -13.51 -9.71
CA LEU A 172 3.66 -13.78 -9.31
C LEU A 172 3.50 -15.08 -8.52
N ASP A 173 4.40 -16.06 -8.67
CA ASP A 173 4.35 -17.30 -7.90
C ASP A 173 4.76 -17.01 -6.43
N PRO A 174 3.87 -17.23 -5.45
CA PRO A 174 4.13 -16.85 -4.08
C PRO A 174 5.31 -17.63 -3.45
N LYS A 175 5.54 -18.89 -3.84
CA LYS A 175 6.62 -19.72 -3.26
C LYS A 175 7.98 -19.30 -3.78
N VAL A 176 8.06 -19.00 -5.09
CA VAL A 176 9.29 -18.49 -5.69
C VAL A 176 9.61 -17.12 -5.13
N ARG A 177 8.61 -16.24 -5.03
CA ARG A 177 8.76 -14.90 -4.47
C ARG A 177 9.24 -14.94 -3.02
N GLU A 178 8.63 -15.80 -2.18
CA GLU A 178 9.04 -16.02 -0.79
C GLU A 178 10.52 -16.45 -0.70
N ALA A 179 10.98 -17.35 -1.57
CA ALA A 179 12.37 -17.80 -1.58
C ALA A 179 13.35 -16.67 -1.92
N ILE A 180 13.02 -15.84 -2.91
CA ILE A 180 13.83 -14.68 -3.33
C ILE A 180 13.92 -13.64 -2.21
N ILE A 181 12.79 -13.32 -1.57
CA ILE A 181 12.73 -12.37 -0.45
C ILE A 181 13.56 -12.89 0.73
N ASN A 182 13.38 -14.16 1.11
CA ASN A 182 14.16 -14.77 2.18
C ASN A 182 15.66 -14.73 1.89
N ALA A 183 16.09 -14.99 0.65
CA ALA A 183 17.48 -14.91 0.28
C ALA A 183 18.05 -13.49 0.48
N ALA A 184 17.32 -12.45 0.05
CA ALA A 184 17.73 -11.06 0.23
C ALA A 184 17.83 -10.69 1.73
N VAL A 185 16.81 -11.03 2.52
CA VAL A 185 16.73 -10.72 3.96
C VAL A 185 17.79 -11.48 4.76
N ILE A 186 18.09 -12.74 4.42
CA ILE A 186 19.15 -13.51 5.11
C ILE A 186 20.51 -12.86 4.88
N VAL A 187 20.82 -12.42 3.66
CA VAL A 187 22.09 -11.72 3.40
C VAL A 187 22.12 -10.38 4.13
N TYR A 188 21.03 -9.62 4.06
CA TYR A 188 20.88 -8.34 4.77
C TYR A 188 21.15 -8.46 6.28
N ASN A 189 20.48 -9.39 6.95
CA ASN A 189 20.58 -9.56 8.41
C ASN A 189 21.99 -9.96 8.87
N ASN A 190 22.80 -10.56 7.99
CA ASN A 190 24.17 -10.95 8.32
C ASN A 190 25.21 -9.86 8.01
N GLU A 191 24.94 -9.00 7.02
CA GLU A 191 25.96 -8.10 6.46
C GLU A 191 25.67 -6.61 6.67
N ALA A 192 24.41 -6.21 6.79
CA ALA A 192 24.05 -4.81 6.74
C ALA A 192 24.39 -4.04 8.03
N PRO A 193 24.88 -2.79 7.92
CA PRO A 193 25.19 -1.93 9.06
C PRO A 193 23.94 -1.29 9.68
N MET A 194 22.83 -2.03 9.78
CA MET A 194 21.58 -1.57 10.38
C MET A 194 21.10 -2.56 11.43
N ILE A 195 20.75 -2.06 12.62
CA ILE A 195 20.30 -2.89 13.74
C ILE A 195 18.85 -2.56 14.04
N MET A 196 17.97 -3.55 13.86
CA MET A 196 16.58 -3.48 14.30
C MET A 196 16.54 -3.58 15.83
N LEU A 197 16.27 -2.46 16.51
CA LEU A 197 16.24 -2.41 17.99
C LEU A 197 14.96 -2.97 18.60
N GLY A 198 13.86 -2.98 17.84
CA GLY A 198 12.58 -3.52 18.29
C GLY A 198 11.44 -3.12 17.35
N GLN A 199 10.35 -3.86 17.46
CA GLN A 199 9.08 -3.56 16.79
C GLN A 199 8.10 -3.07 17.86
N ALA A 200 7.36 -2.00 17.57
CA ALA A 200 6.26 -1.60 18.44
C ALA A 200 5.18 -2.68 18.38
N ILE A 201 4.75 -3.18 19.55
CA ILE A 201 3.62 -4.10 19.66
C ILE A 201 2.45 -3.26 20.16
N THR A 202 1.43 -3.07 19.32
CA THR A 202 0.14 -2.54 19.73
C THR A 202 -0.66 -3.63 20.45
N GLY A 203 -1.31 -3.27 21.56
CA GLY A 203 -2.11 -4.18 22.37
C GLY A 203 -3.60 -3.89 22.27
N LEU A 204 -4.43 -4.91 22.46
CA LEU A 204 -5.86 -4.75 22.72
C LEU A 204 -6.06 -4.05 24.06
N ASN A 205 -6.81 -2.95 24.08
CA ASN A 205 -7.18 -2.28 25.32
C ASN A 205 -8.42 -2.94 25.92
N TYR A 206 -8.25 -3.63 27.06
CA TYR A 206 -9.34 -4.27 27.82
C TYR A 206 -9.65 -3.56 29.15
N GLY A 207 -9.16 -2.32 29.32
CA GLY A 207 -9.21 -1.57 30.59
C GLY A 207 -10.17 -0.39 30.64
N SER A 208 -11.01 -0.19 29.61
CA SER A 208 -12.00 0.89 29.54
C SER A 208 -13.41 0.32 29.36
N TRP A 209 -14.42 1.19 29.42
CA TRP A 209 -15.81 0.86 29.09
C TRP A 209 -15.98 0.52 27.60
N VAL A 210 -14.98 0.83 26.77
CA VAL A 210 -14.97 0.68 25.32
C VAL A 210 -14.22 -0.61 24.96
N LEU A 211 -14.88 -1.49 24.21
CA LEU A 211 -14.37 -2.80 23.81
C LEU A 211 -14.22 -2.87 22.28
N ASN A 212 -13.37 -3.78 21.82
CA ASN A 212 -13.01 -3.97 20.40
C ASN A 212 -12.35 -2.76 19.73
N MET A 213 -11.91 -1.75 20.48
CA MET A 213 -10.95 -0.77 19.97
C MET A 213 -9.61 -1.48 19.76
N TYR A 214 -9.33 -1.80 18.51
CA TYR A 214 -8.18 -2.58 18.09
C TYR A 214 -7.47 -1.90 16.92
N TYR A 215 -6.17 -1.73 17.05
CA TYR A 215 -5.30 -1.16 16.02
C TYR A 215 -4.50 -2.30 15.38
N PRO A 216 -5.02 -2.92 14.30
CA PRO A 216 -4.29 -3.99 13.65
C PRO A 216 -3.03 -3.45 12.99
N LEU A 217 -2.05 -4.34 12.74
CA LEU A 217 -0.83 -3.95 12.02
C LEU A 217 -1.09 -3.57 10.55
N THR A 218 -2.27 -3.90 10.04
CA THR A 218 -2.61 -3.87 8.61
C THR A 218 -3.46 -2.66 8.21
N LYS A 219 -4.25 -2.09 9.13
CA LYS A 219 -5.21 -1.01 8.88
C LYS A 219 -5.46 -0.19 10.16
N SER A 220 -6.10 0.96 10.02
CA SER A 220 -6.61 1.72 11.18
C SER A 220 -7.76 0.98 11.87
N ALA A 221 -8.07 1.37 13.11
CA ALA A 221 -9.17 0.79 13.86
C ALA A 221 -10.50 1.02 13.13
N ARG A 222 -11.35 -0.01 13.06
CA ARG A 222 -12.69 0.08 12.47
C ARG A 222 -13.70 0.54 13.52
N TYR A 223 -14.13 1.79 13.41
CA TYR A 223 -15.00 2.41 14.41
C TYR A 223 -16.38 1.76 14.50
N ASP A 224 -16.84 1.16 13.40
CA ASP A 224 -18.11 0.45 13.32
C ASP A 224 -18.08 -0.94 13.96
N LEU A 225 -16.93 -1.39 14.46
CA LEU A 225 -16.77 -2.66 15.19
C LEU A 225 -16.67 -2.47 16.72
N VAL A 226 -16.57 -1.21 17.16
CA VAL A 226 -16.39 -0.82 18.56
C VAL A 226 -17.74 -0.80 19.28
N TYR A 227 -17.76 -1.21 20.54
CA TYR A 227 -18.95 -1.11 21.40
C TYR A 227 -18.57 -0.73 22.83
N GLU A 228 -19.53 -0.20 23.59
CA GLU A 228 -19.35 0.24 24.97
C GLU A 228 -20.23 -0.58 25.93
N HIS A 229 -19.77 -0.79 27.17
CA HIS A 229 -20.56 -1.46 28.19
C HIS A 229 -21.76 -0.58 28.63
N PRO A 230 -22.97 -1.15 28.87
CA PRO A 230 -24.17 -0.36 29.17
C PRO A 230 -24.12 0.52 30.43
N ASP A 231 -23.18 0.27 31.36
CA ASP A 231 -23.00 1.05 32.59
C ASP A 231 -21.89 2.11 32.50
N ALA A 232 -21.33 2.32 31.31
CA ALA A 232 -20.32 3.34 31.07
C ALA A 232 -20.83 4.73 31.48
N PRO A 233 -19.98 5.56 32.13
CA PRO A 233 -20.39 6.88 32.57
C PRO A 233 -20.62 7.80 31.38
N VAL A 234 -21.82 8.38 31.32
CA VAL A 234 -22.18 9.39 30.33
C VAL A 234 -21.81 10.79 30.84
N VAL A 235 -20.93 11.45 30.11
CA VAL A 235 -20.45 12.81 30.35
C VAL A 235 -20.64 13.67 29.10
N ASP A 236 -20.68 14.98 29.30
CA ASP A 236 -20.69 15.95 28.20
C ASP A 236 -19.29 16.01 27.56
N THR A 237 -19.23 16.02 26.24
CA THR A 237 -17.94 16.07 25.51
C THR A 237 -17.40 17.48 25.35
N GLY A 238 -18.21 18.50 25.63
CA GLY A 238 -17.92 19.91 25.33
C GLY A 238 -18.10 20.26 23.85
N VAL A 239 -18.49 19.32 22.99
CA VAL A 239 -18.67 19.51 21.54
C VAL A 239 -20.15 19.46 21.20
N GLN A 240 -20.73 20.60 20.86
CA GLN A 240 -22.12 20.73 20.38
C GLN A 240 -23.19 20.07 21.28
N GLY A 241 -22.93 19.91 22.59
CA GLY A 241 -23.84 19.24 23.53
C GLY A 241 -23.96 17.72 23.31
N ILE A 242 -23.03 17.13 22.53
CA ILE A 242 -22.90 15.69 22.37
C ILE A 242 -22.39 15.09 23.69
N LYS A 243 -22.88 13.90 24.01
CA LYS A 243 -22.43 13.11 25.17
C LYS A 243 -21.82 11.81 24.67
N ASN A 244 -20.88 11.23 25.41
CA ASN A 244 -20.39 9.86 25.16
C ASN A 244 -21.42 8.82 25.66
N ASP A 245 -22.66 8.92 25.19
CA ASP A 245 -23.67 7.91 25.49
C ASP A 245 -23.41 6.62 24.69
N PRO A 246 -24.13 5.50 24.97
CA PRO A 246 -23.90 4.24 24.26
C PRO A 246 -24.08 4.27 22.73
N LYS A 247 -24.49 5.40 22.14
CA LYS A 247 -24.60 5.59 20.69
C LYS A 247 -23.47 6.44 20.12
N THR A 248 -22.56 6.93 20.96
CA THR A 248 -21.56 7.93 20.60
C THR A 248 -20.18 7.55 21.14
N MET A 249 -19.28 7.19 20.23
CA MET A 249 -17.86 7.03 20.56
C MET A 249 -17.15 8.38 20.49
N VAL A 250 -16.27 8.65 21.46
CA VAL A 250 -15.45 9.87 21.49
C VAL A 250 -13.98 9.47 21.51
N ILE A 251 -13.24 9.92 20.51
CA ILE A 251 -11.79 9.74 20.42
C ILE A 251 -11.14 11.10 20.61
N ALA A 252 -10.30 11.23 21.63
CA ALA A 252 -9.43 12.38 21.82
C ALA A 252 -8.05 12.04 21.28
N THR A 253 -7.60 12.79 20.28
CA THR A 253 -6.33 12.56 19.58
C THR A 253 -5.57 13.86 19.38
N ILE A 254 -4.33 13.75 18.91
CA ILE A 254 -3.50 14.88 18.47
C ILE A 254 -3.35 14.81 16.94
N GLY A 255 -3.29 15.96 16.29
CA GLY A 255 -3.19 16.06 14.84
C GLY A 255 -4.52 16.35 14.14
N TRP A 256 -4.43 16.65 12.85
CA TRP A 256 -5.52 17.02 11.97
C TRP A 256 -5.19 16.47 10.57
N PRO A 257 -6.16 15.93 9.80
CA PRO A 257 -5.89 15.53 8.44
C PRO A 257 -5.39 16.73 7.64
N ASP A 258 -4.34 16.57 6.82
CA ASP A 258 -3.90 17.65 5.92
C ASP A 258 -5.08 18.12 5.03
N THR A 259 -5.92 17.17 4.62
CA THR A 259 -7.15 17.40 3.87
C THR A 259 -8.05 16.17 3.88
N PHE A 260 -9.32 16.34 3.56
CA PHE A 260 -10.23 15.22 3.32
C PHE A 260 -10.13 14.59 1.90
N ASP A 261 -9.29 15.12 1.00
CA ASP A 261 -9.03 14.53 -0.33
C ASP A 261 -7.96 13.41 -0.24
N PRO A 262 -8.30 12.16 -0.60
CA PRO A 262 -7.34 11.05 -0.59
C PRO A 262 -6.17 11.21 -1.57
N ALA A 263 -6.26 12.09 -2.57
CA ALA A 263 -5.16 12.38 -3.48
C ALA A 263 -3.97 13.12 -2.83
N LYS A 264 -4.16 13.69 -1.64
CA LYS A 264 -3.16 14.54 -0.96
C LYS A 264 -2.73 14.00 0.39
N SER A 265 -3.67 13.64 1.27
CA SER A 265 -3.32 13.26 2.64
C SER A 265 -2.54 11.95 2.65
N TYR A 266 -1.31 12.00 3.17
CA TYR A 266 -0.39 10.87 3.30
C TYR A 266 0.00 10.57 4.76
N GLU A 267 -0.47 11.37 5.70
CA GLU A 267 -0.22 11.14 7.12
C GLU A 267 -1.25 10.19 7.74
N SER A 268 -0.86 9.55 8.85
CA SER A 268 -1.59 8.40 9.43
C SER A 268 -2.99 8.74 9.94
N PHE A 269 -3.23 9.94 10.47
CA PHE A 269 -4.52 10.32 11.02
C PHE A 269 -5.56 10.55 9.92
N GLY A 270 -5.18 11.19 8.81
CA GLY A 270 -6.02 11.33 7.62
C GLY A 270 -6.38 9.97 7.03
N TRP A 271 -5.44 9.04 6.97
CA TRP A 271 -5.73 7.66 6.54
C TRP A 271 -6.66 6.91 7.51
N GLU A 272 -6.55 7.15 8.82
CA GLU A 272 -7.49 6.62 9.81
C GLU A 272 -8.92 7.13 9.58
N ILE A 273 -9.09 8.42 9.23
CA ILE A 273 -10.39 8.98 8.82
C ILE A 273 -10.86 8.36 7.49
N PHE A 274 -9.98 8.21 6.52
CA PHE A 274 -10.31 7.63 5.21
C PHE A 274 -10.81 6.20 5.33
N ASP A 275 -10.27 5.41 6.25
CA ASP A 275 -10.74 4.05 6.53
C ASP A 275 -12.19 4.00 7.05
N GLN A 276 -12.73 5.12 7.54
CA GLN A 276 -14.12 5.21 8.00
C GLN A 276 -15.06 5.77 6.95
N ILE A 277 -14.57 6.65 6.06
CA ILE A 277 -15.44 7.41 5.13
C ILE A 277 -15.31 6.96 3.68
N TYR A 278 -14.21 6.35 3.27
CA TYR A 278 -14.02 5.86 1.91
C TYR A 278 -13.89 4.33 1.89
N SER A 279 -14.49 3.71 0.88
CA SER A 279 -14.14 2.37 0.43
C SER A 279 -13.05 2.45 -0.65
N LYS A 280 -12.25 1.39 -0.75
CA LYS A 280 -11.14 1.22 -1.69
C LYS A 280 -11.42 -0.01 -2.57
N PRO A 281 -10.62 -0.28 -3.61
CA PRO A 281 -10.76 -1.51 -4.38
C PRO A 281 -10.62 -2.77 -3.53
N VAL A 282 -9.61 -2.81 -2.66
CA VAL A 282 -9.31 -3.95 -1.78
C VAL A 282 -9.02 -3.44 -0.38
N THR A 283 -9.12 -4.33 0.61
CA THR A 283 -8.87 -3.99 2.03
C THR A 283 -8.14 -5.13 2.72
N TYR A 284 -7.66 -4.90 3.94
CA TYR A 284 -7.41 -5.98 4.89
C TYR A 284 -8.62 -6.20 5.78
N HIS A 285 -8.69 -7.40 6.38
CA HIS A 285 -9.68 -7.74 7.39
C HIS A 285 -8.99 -8.19 8.68
N PHE A 286 -9.09 -7.37 9.72
CA PHE A 286 -8.37 -7.54 11.00
C PHE A 286 -6.87 -7.80 10.76
N GLU A 287 -6.31 -8.83 11.41
CA GLU A 287 -4.90 -9.24 11.28
C GLU A 287 -4.57 -9.98 9.99
N ASN A 288 -5.52 -10.12 9.05
CA ASN A 288 -5.18 -10.69 7.76
C ASN A 288 -4.25 -9.74 7.00
N THR A 289 -3.10 -10.26 6.58
CA THR A 289 -2.10 -9.54 5.79
C THR A 289 -2.23 -9.81 4.29
N GLU A 290 -3.21 -10.62 3.88
CA GLU A 290 -3.57 -10.81 2.49
C GLU A 290 -4.69 -9.84 2.08
N PRO A 291 -4.61 -9.23 0.89
CA PRO A 291 -5.69 -8.38 0.37
C PRO A 291 -7.01 -9.15 0.20
N GLU A 292 -8.09 -8.54 0.67
CA GLU A 292 -9.45 -9.05 0.68
C GLU A 292 -10.38 -8.17 -0.19
N PRO A 293 -11.45 -8.72 -0.77
CA PRO A 293 -12.43 -7.95 -1.53
C PRO A 293 -13.08 -6.80 -0.76
N GLU A 294 -13.18 -5.63 -1.39
CA GLU A 294 -13.98 -4.49 -0.92
C GLU A 294 -14.92 -4.00 -2.04
N LEU A 295 -14.54 -2.93 -2.76
CA LEU A 295 -15.24 -2.52 -3.99
C LEU A 295 -14.91 -3.42 -5.17
N ALA A 296 -13.67 -3.90 -5.28
CA ALA A 296 -13.31 -4.96 -6.20
C ALA A 296 -13.68 -6.31 -5.55
N VAL A 297 -14.59 -7.04 -6.19
CA VAL A 297 -15.11 -8.32 -5.69
C VAL A 297 -14.28 -9.52 -6.15
N ALA A 298 -13.48 -9.32 -7.18
CA ALA A 298 -12.55 -10.29 -7.72
C ALA A 298 -11.47 -9.60 -8.55
N TRP A 299 -10.33 -10.27 -8.72
CA TRP A 299 -9.23 -9.78 -9.56
C TRP A 299 -8.44 -10.90 -10.24
N ALA A 300 -7.82 -10.58 -11.36
CA ALA A 300 -6.92 -11.48 -12.08
C ALA A 300 -5.85 -10.70 -12.86
N PHE A 301 -4.70 -11.32 -13.05
CA PHE A 301 -3.59 -10.80 -13.84
C PHE A 301 -3.48 -11.52 -15.18
N THR A 302 -2.90 -10.86 -16.18
CA THR A 302 -2.32 -11.58 -17.33
C THR A 302 -1.19 -12.50 -16.85
N LYS A 303 -0.85 -13.53 -17.65
CA LYS A 303 0.19 -14.51 -17.27
C LYS A 303 1.57 -13.90 -17.09
N ASP A 304 1.85 -12.82 -17.81
CA ASP A 304 3.06 -12.02 -17.69
C ASP A 304 2.95 -10.92 -16.62
N GLY A 305 1.75 -10.66 -16.08
CA GLY A 305 1.50 -9.71 -14.98
C GLY A 305 1.52 -8.24 -15.41
N ASP A 306 1.48 -7.97 -16.71
CA ASP A 306 1.51 -6.62 -17.26
C ASP A 306 0.15 -5.90 -17.18
N GLU A 307 -0.92 -6.62 -16.86
CA GLU A 307 -2.28 -6.10 -16.72
C GLU A 307 -2.96 -6.74 -15.50
N LEU A 308 -3.66 -5.91 -14.72
CA LEU A 308 -4.50 -6.30 -13.60
C LEU A 308 -5.95 -5.92 -13.90
N TYR A 309 -6.86 -6.87 -13.74
CA TYR A 309 -8.29 -6.69 -13.91
C TYR A 309 -8.99 -6.73 -12.56
N LEU A 310 -9.80 -5.70 -12.26
CA LEU A 310 -10.60 -5.59 -11.03
C LEU A 310 -12.09 -5.60 -11.40
N VAL A 311 -12.83 -6.60 -10.95
CA VAL A 311 -14.29 -6.67 -11.13
C VAL A 311 -14.96 -5.86 -10.02
N ILE A 312 -15.74 -4.84 -10.37
CA ILE A 312 -16.29 -3.89 -9.39
C ILE A 312 -17.68 -4.30 -8.93
N ARG A 313 -17.95 -4.16 -7.63
CA ARG A 313 -19.22 -4.43 -6.96
C ARG A 313 -20.35 -3.56 -7.52
N GLY A 314 -21.48 -4.18 -7.82
CA GLY A 314 -22.70 -3.49 -8.19
C GLY A 314 -23.48 -2.96 -6.99
N GLY A 315 -24.26 -1.91 -7.20
CA GLY A 315 -25.20 -1.36 -6.19
C GLY A 315 -24.56 -0.51 -5.09
N VAL A 316 -23.30 -0.11 -5.24
CA VAL A 316 -22.63 0.82 -4.35
C VAL A 316 -23.03 2.25 -4.70
N VAL A 317 -23.24 3.09 -3.68
CA VAL A 317 -23.41 4.53 -3.85
C VAL A 317 -22.50 5.29 -2.88
N ALA A 318 -22.05 6.46 -3.30
CA ALA A 318 -21.37 7.44 -2.46
C ALA A 318 -22.38 8.47 -1.95
N TYR A 319 -22.36 8.77 -0.65
CA TYR A 319 -23.23 9.75 -0.01
C TYR A 319 -22.53 11.11 0.14
N ASP A 320 -23.19 12.15 -0.38
CA ASP A 320 -22.83 13.56 -0.19
C ASP A 320 -23.73 14.16 0.91
N PRO A 321 -23.20 14.36 2.13
CA PRO A 321 -23.98 14.90 3.24
C PRO A 321 -24.28 16.40 3.09
N TRP A 322 -23.52 17.11 2.26
CA TRP A 322 -23.61 18.56 2.07
C TRP A 322 -24.81 18.93 1.22
N ASN A 323 -25.09 18.13 0.18
CA ASN A 323 -26.25 18.29 -0.70
C ASN A 323 -27.35 17.25 -0.49
N LYS A 324 -27.14 16.29 0.44
CA LYS A 324 -28.06 15.17 0.71
C LYS A 324 -28.38 14.36 -0.56
N LYS A 325 -27.34 14.08 -1.35
CA LYS A 325 -27.43 13.35 -2.63
C LYS A 325 -26.58 12.08 -2.55
N THR A 326 -26.97 11.07 -3.31
CA THR A 326 -26.15 9.88 -3.55
C THR A 326 -25.73 9.80 -5.01
N TYR A 327 -24.54 9.26 -5.25
CA TYR A 327 -23.97 9.04 -6.57
C TYR A 327 -23.69 7.54 -6.74
N PRO A 328 -24.12 6.89 -7.83
CA PRO A 328 -23.72 5.50 -8.10
C PRO A 328 -22.20 5.42 -8.23
N VAL A 329 -21.62 4.28 -7.82
CA VAL A 329 -20.20 3.99 -7.96
C VAL A 329 -20.03 2.78 -8.87
N ASP A 330 -19.23 2.94 -9.92
CA ASP A 330 -18.88 1.89 -10.87
C ASP A 330 -17.37 1.87 -11.21
N ALA A 331 -16.97 1.03 -12.17
CA ALA A 331 -15.58 0.91 -12.61
C ALA A 331 -14.96 2.22 -13.11
N THR A 332 -15.75 3.15 -13.64
CA THR A 332 -15.28 4.47 -14.05
C THR A 332 -14.82 5.29 -12.87
N ASP A 333 -15.57 5.28 -11.76
CA ASP A 333 -15.20 6.02 -10.55
C ASP A 333 -13.91 5.49 -9.93
N VAL A 334 -13.73 4.17 -9.96
CA VAL A 334 -12.50 3.52 -9.48
C VAL A 334 -11.30 3.96 -10.33
N LEU A 335 -11.39 3.85 -11.67
CA LEU A 335 -10.30 4.26 -12.55
C LEU A 335 -10.03 5.77 -12.48
N PHE A 336 -11.10 6.59 -12.45
CA PHE A 336 -11.00 8.04 -12.32
C PHE A 336 -10.29 8.44 -11.04
N SER A 337 -10.59 7.81 -9.90
CA SER A 337 -9.95 8.12 -8.62
C SER A 337 -8.44 7.89 -8.66
N LEU A 338 -8.00 6.74 -9.20
CA LEU A 338 -6.57 6.42 -9.35
C LEU A 338 -5.88 7.35 -10.35
N TRP A 339 -6.51 7.57 -11.52
CA TRP A 339 -5.98 8.45 -12.56
C TRP A 339 -5.85 9.90 -12.07
N ARG A 340 -6.87 10.39 -11.35
CA ARG A 340 -6.93 11.73 -10.76
C ARG A 340 -5.81 11.94 -9.76
N ALA A 341 -5.57 10.98 -8.86
CA ALA A 341 -4.51 11.12 -7.86
C ALA A 341 -3.14 11.35 -8.53
N VAL A 342 -2.84 10.59 -9.59
CA VAL A 342 -1.64 10.79 -10.41
C VAL A 342 -1.67 12.13 -11.15
N ARG A 343 -2.81 12.48 -11.76
CA ARG A 343 -2.96 13.72 -12.53
C ARG A 343 -2.76 14.98 -11.68
N LEU A 344 -3.33 15.03 -10.48
CA LEU A 344 -3.22 16.19 -9.61
C LEU A 344 -1.78 16.40 -9.16
N ASN A 345 -1.03 15.31 -8.95
CA ASN A 345 0.39 15.34 -8.56
C ASN A 345 0.66 16.32 -7.41
N LEU A 346 -0.16 16.24 -6.36
CA LEU A 346 -0.13 17.22 -5.28
C LEU A 346 1.17 17.10 -4.47
N PRO A 347 1.84 18.23 -4.13
CA PRO A 347 3.08 18.20 -3.38
C PRO A 347 2.93 17.46 -2.04
N GLY A 348 3.81 16.52 -1.73
CA GLY A 348 3.72 15.74 -0.48
C GLY A 348 2.61 14.67 -0.45
N GLY A 349 1.91 14.46 -1.56
CA GLY A 349 0.94 13.38 -1.70
C GLY A 349 1.58 12.00 -1.94
N ALA A 350 0.76 10.97 -1.83
CA ALA A 350 1.15 9.56 -2.00
C ALA A 350 0.95 9.05 -3.45
N GLN A 351 0.76 9.93 -4.43
CA GLN A 351 0.46 9.55 -5.82
C GLN A 351 1.55 8.67 -6.47
N TRP A 352 2.79 8.77 -5.98
CA TRP A 352 3.90 7.93 -6.43
C TRP A 352 3.59 6.44 -6.25
N MET A 353 2.78 6.06 -5.26
CA MET A 353 2.35 4.68 -5.03
C MET A 353 1.49 4.14 -6.17
N ILE A 354 0.83 5.01 -6.94
CA ILE A 354 0.09 4.62 -8.14
C ILE A 354 0.98 4.80 -9.37
N ASP A 355 1.53 5.99 -9.58
CA ASP A 355 2.27 6.33 -10.80
C ASP A 355 3.52 5.47 -10.99
N SER A 356 4.23 5.07 -9.93
CA SER A 356 5.45 4.25 -10.10
C SER A 356 5.17 2.89 -10.74
N PHE A 357 3.94 2.38 -10.64
CA PHE A 357 3.60 0.99 -11.01
C PHE A 357 2.50 0.88 -12.05
N ILE A 358 1.58 1.85 -12.13
CA ILE A 358 0.43 1.83 -13.04
C ILE A 358 0.57 2.94 -14.09
N ASP A 359 0.45 2.59 -15.36
CA ASP A 359 0.19 3.55 -16.42
C ASP A 359 -1.32 3.85 -16.46
N VAL A 360 -1.71 4.89 -15.72
CA VAL A 360 -3.12 5.27 -15.59
C VAL A 360 -3.73 5.75 -16.92
N ASN A 361 -2.93 6.21 -17.88
CA ASN A 361 -3.43 6.64 -19.19
C ASN A 361 -3.62 5.47 -20.16
N ALA A 362 -2.86 4.39 -19.99
CA ALA A 362 -3.04 3.14 -20.75
C ALA A 362 -4.03 2.16 -20.09
N SER A 363 -4.54 2.50 -18.90
CA SER A 363 -5.59 1.77 -18.18
C SER A 363 -6.98 2.08 -18.76
N GLN A 364 -7.98 1.23 -18.53
CA GLN A 364 -9.28 1.33 -19.18
C GLN A 364 -10.42 0.76 -18.33
N VAL A 365 -11.63 1.25 -18.55
CA VAL A 365 -12.87 0.59 -18.12
C VAL A 365 -13.34 -0.36 -19.22
N LEU A 366 -13.72 -1.57 -18.82
CA LEU A 366 -14.32 -2.58 -19.69
C LEU A 366 -15.74 -2.89 -19.26
N SER A 367 -16.61 -3.14 -20.23
CA SER A 367 -17.87 -3.83 -19.97
C SER A 367 -17.63 -5.28 -19.57
N GLU A 368 -18.57 -5.87 -18.84
CA GLU A 368 -18.49 -7.29 -18.45
C GLU A 368 -18.40 -8.22 -19.67
N SER A 369 -19.08 -7.87 -20.77
CA SER A 369 -19.01 -8.63 -22.02
C SER A 369 -17.65 -8.54 -22.72
N GLU A 370 -16.95 -7.42 -22.61
CA GLU A 370 -15.59 -7.27 -23.14
C GLU A 370 -14.61 -8.05 -22.26
N PHE A 371 -14.78 -7.98 -20.95
CA PHE A 371 -13.92 -8.72 -20.02
C PHE A 371 -14.11 -10.24 -20.12
N GLU A 372 -15.32 -10.74 -20.40
CA GLU A 372 -15.55 -12.17 -20.67
C GLU A 372 -14.71 -12.66 -21.87
N GLN A 373 -14.50 -11.81 -22.89
CA GLN A 373 -13.63 -12.15 -24.02
C GLN A 373 -12.17 -12.22 -23.59
N VAL A 374 -11.70 -11.27 -22.79
CA VAL A 374 -10.34 -11.27 -22.23
C VAL A 374 -10.10 -12.52 -21.38
N LEU A 375 -11.04 -12.84 -20.49
CA LEU A 375 -10.98 -14.03 -19.65
C LEU A 375 -10.85 -15.32 -20.47
N SER A 376 -11.52 -15.41 -21.63
CA SER A 376 -11.45 -16.61 -22.47
C SER A 376 -10.05 -16.96 -22.98
N GLU A 377 -9.10 -16.00 -22.95
CA GLU A 377 -7.69 -16.21 -23.29
C GLU A 377 -6.85 -16.78 -22.13
N GLY A 378 -7.42 -16.79 -20.92
CA GLY A 378 -6.83 -17.33 -19.68
C GLY A 378 -6.08 -16.27 -18.88
N LEU A 379 -6.60 -15.97 -17.69
CA LEU A 379 -5.98 -15.08 -16.70
C LEU A 379 -5.59 -15.86 -15.43
N VAL A 380 -4.76 -15.25 -14.58
CA VAL A 380 -4.30 -15.83 -13.32
C VAL A 380 -4.86 -15.06 -12.14
N ALA A 381 -5.75 -15.67 -11.38
CA ALA A 381 -6.22 -15.15 -10.10
C ALA A 381 -5.26 -15.59 -8.98
N VAL A 382 -4.72 -14.63 -8.23
CA VAL A 382 -3.87 -14.88 -7.06
C VAL A 382 -4.65 -14.49 -5.80
N TYR A 383 -4.98 -15.47 -4.97
CA TYR A 383 -5.82 -15.28 -3.78
C TYR A 383 -5.56 -16.39 -2.73
N HIS A 384 -5.40 -16.01 -1.45
CA HIS A 384 -5.11 -16.93 -0.33
C HIS A 384 -3.95 -17.90 -0.59
N GLY A 385 -2.79 -17.34 -0.98
CA GLY A 385 -1.58 -18.10 -1.31
C GLY A 385 -1.68 -19.05 -2.51
N LYS A 386 -2.74 -18.95 -3.32
CA LYS A 386 -2.97 -19.81 -4.50
C LYS A 386 -3.00 -18.99 -5.77
N SER A 387 -2.47 -19.58 -6.85
CA SER A 387 -2.59 -19.07 -8.22
C SER A 387 -3.48 -20.03 -9.01
N VAL A 388 -4.58 -19.50 -9.56
CA VAL A 388 -5.60 -20.28 -10.29
C VAL A 388 -5.77 -19.66 -11.68
N GLU A 389 -5.66 -20.48 -12.72
CA GLU A 389 -6.01 -20.05 -14.08
C GLU A 389 -7.54 -20.03 -14.21
N VAL A 390 -8.08 -18.93 -14.72
CA VAL A 390 -9.52 -18.70 -14.89
C VAL A 390 -9.81 -18.29 -16.33
N VAL A 391 -10.88 -18.83 -16.89
CA VAL A 391 -11.27 -18.59 -18.30
C VAL A 391 -12.67 -18.00 -18.48
N SER A 392 -13.37 -17.68 -17.39
CA SER A 392 -14.71 -17.07 -17.41
C SER A 392 -14.99 -16.24 -16.16
N MET A 393 -15.96 -15.32 -16.22
CA MET A 393 -16.35 -14.51 -15.05
C MET A 393 -16.87 -15.40 -13.92
N SER A 394 -17.60 -16.45 -14.25
CA SER A 394 -18.13 -17.41 -13.27
C SER A 394 -17.03 -18.12 -12.49
N GLU A 395 -15.95 -18.54 -13.17
CA GLU A 395 -14.79 -19.15 -12.50
C GLU A 395 -14.06 -18.14 -11.62
N LEU A 396 -13.82 -16.94 -12.16
CA LEU A 396 -13.15 -15.87 -11.42
C LEU A 396 -13.93 -15.50 -10.14
N LEU A 397 -15.23 -15.19 -10.24
CA LEU A 397 -16.06 -14.89 -9.07
C LEU A 397 -16.15 -16.07 -8.10
N GLY A 398 -16.08 -17.30 -8.61
CA GLY A 398 -16.02 -18.52 -7.81
C GLY A 398 -14.76 -18.60 -6.93
N VAL A 399 -13.60 -18.16 -7.42
CA VAL A 399 -12.35 -18.08 -6.63
C VAL A 399 -12.52 -17.18 -5.40
N PHE A 400 -13.27 -16.09 -5.56
CA PHE A 400 -13.54 -15.09 -4.50
C PHE A 400 -14.84 -15.34 -3.74
N ASN A 401 -15.57 -16.41 -4.03
CA ASN A 401 -16.87 -16.75 -3.43
C ASN A 401 -17.89 -15.59 -3.51
N TYR A 402 -17.92 -14.89 -4.65
CA TYR A 402 -18.83 -13.77 -4.86
C TYR A 402 -20.02 -14.14 -5.76
N ALA A 403 -21.23 -13.77 -5.34
CA ALA A 403 -22.48 -14.03 -6.06
C ALA A 403 -23.38 -12.79 -6.21
N GLY A 404 -22.86 -11.61 -5.86
CA GLY A 404 -23.60 -10.34 -6.00
C GLY A 404 -23.55 -9.79 -7.42
N THR A 405 -24.16 -8.63 -7.62
CA THR A 405 -24.09 -7.90 -8.89
C THR A 405 -22.73 -7.21 -9.05
N THR A 406 -22.40 -6.85 -10.29
CA THR A 406 -21.17 -6.16 -10.68
C THR A 406 -21.50 -4.86 -11.42
N ALA A 407 -20.53 -3.95 -11.51
CA ALA A 407 -20.66 -2.64 -12.13
C ALA A 407 -19.42 -2.32 -12.99
N GLY A 408 -19.14 -3.20 -13.95
CA GLY A 408 -18.01 -3.08 -14.86
C GLY A 408 -16.68 -3.56 -14.27
N VAL A 409 -15.64 -3.42 -15.09
CA VAL A 409 -14.30 -3.94 -14.79
C VAL A 409 -13.26 -2.86 -15.06
N VAL A 410 -12.31 -2.70 -14.15
CA VAL A 410 -11.14 -1.83 -14.36
C VAL A 410 -9.98 -2.68 -14.85
N LYS A 411 -9.44 -2.35 -16.02
CA LYS A 411 -8.13 -2.82 -16.50
C LYS A 411 -7.08 -1.80 -16.10
N LEU A 412 -6.16 -2.19 -15.24
CA LEU A 412 -4.96 -1.43 -14.90
C LEU A 412 -3.79 -1.92 -15.73
N LYS A 413 -3.16 -1.00 -16.49
CA LYS A 413 -1.93 -1.31 -17.22
C LYS A 413 -0.73 -1.13 -16.29
N MET A 414 0.02 -2.18 -16.06
CA MET A 414 1.21 -2.14 -15.22
C MET A 414 2.40 -1.65 -16.04
N LYS A 415 3.23 -0.76 -15.47
CA LYS A 415 4.50 -0.32 -16.09
C LYS A 415 5.52 -1.47 -16.15
N PHE A 416 5.40 -2.41 -15.23
CA PHE A 416 6.08 -3.70 -15.19
C PHE A 416 5.29 -4.66 -14.28
N PRO A 417 5.49 -5.98 -14.39
CA PRO A 417 4.81 -6.92 -13.51
C PRO A 417 5.07 -6.60 -12.03
N TYR A 418 4.01 -6.34 -11.27
CA TYR A 418 4.14 -5.89 -9.88
C TYR A 418 3.06 -6.50 -8.99
N ALA A 419 3.34 -7.68 -8.43
CA ALA A 419 2.41 -8.41 -7.56
C ALA A 419 1.94 -7.57 -6.34
N PRO A 420 2.81 -6.76 -5.68
CA PRO A 420 2.41 -6.00 -4.51
C PRO A 420 1.38 -4.90 -4.77
N ILE A 421 0.98 -4.64 -6.02
CA ILE A 421 0.03 -3.58 -6.34
C ILE A 421 -1.28 -3.70 -5.57
N LEU A 422 -1.74 -4.93 -5.27
CA LEU A 422 -2.95 -5.14 -4.47
C LEU A 422 -2.80 -4.55 -3.06
N HIS A 423 -1.62 -4.63 -2.44
CA HIS A 423 -1.36 -4.03 -1.13
C HIS A 423 -1.36 -2.50 -1.17
N ILE A 424 -0.96 -1.91 -2.31
CA ILE A 424 -1.08 -0.46 -2.50
C ILE A 424 -2.55 -0.05 -2.63
N LEU A 425 -3.35 -0.85 -3.33
CA LEU A 425 -4.79 -0.59 -3.51
C LEU A 425 -5.60 -0.71 -2.21
N THR A 426 -5.00 -1.13 -1.08
CA THR A 426 -5.62 -1.07 0.25
C THR A 426 -5.39 0.25 0.99
N THR A 427 -4.60 1.17 0.45
CA THR A 427 -4.13 2.36 1.17
C THR A 427 -5.02 3.59 0.95
N GLY A 428 -4.74 4.71 1.65
CA GLY A 428 -5.50 5.96 1.55
C GLY A 428 -5.66 6.49 0.12
N ILE A 429 -4.58 6.44 -0.67
CA ILE A 429 -4.53 6.98 -2.04
C ILE A 429 -5.47 6.26 -3.02
N ALA A 430 -5.84 5.01 -2.73
CA ALA A 430 -6.74 4.21 -3.56
C ALA A 430 -8.23 4.39 -3.19
N SER A 431 -8.54 5.30 -2.25
CA SER A 431 -9.93 5.60 -1.86
C SER A 431 -10.75 6.09 -3.06
N VAL A 432 -11.95 5.52 -3.24
CA VAL A 432 -12.78 5.78 -4.41
C VAL A 432 -13.76 6.91 -4.15
N ILE A 433 -13.75 7.88 -5.06
CA ILE A 433 -14.66 9.02 -5.09
C ILE A 433 -15.56 8.95 -6.34
N PRO A 434 -16.81 9.43 -6.25
CA PRO A 434 -17.69 9.56 -7.41
C PRO A 434 -17.20 10.66 -8.36
N MET A 435 -16.93 10.29 -9.61
CA MET A 435 -16.48 11.18 -10.69
C MET A 435 -17.52 12.29 -10.97
N GLU A 436 -18.82 11.97 -10.91
CA GLU A 436 -19.89 12.95 -11.08
C GLU A 436 -19.84 14.05 -10.00
N TYR A 437 -19.58 13.68 -8.75
CA TYR A 437 -19.42 14.67 -7.68
C TYR A 437 -18.17 15.54 -7.89
N ALA A 438 -17.05 14.91 -8.26
CA ALA A 438 -15.78 15.61 -8.43
C ALA A 438 -15.84 16.62 -9.58
N LEU A 439 -16.42 16.25 -10.71
CA LEU A 439 -16.46 17.08 -11.92
C LEU A 439 -17.70 17.99 -12.02
N GLY A 440 -18.79 17.68 -11.32
CA GLY A 440 -20.04 18.44 -11.39
C GLY A 440 -20.53 18.58 -12.84
N ASP A 441 -20.75 19.81 -13.29
CA ASP A 441 -21.27 20.12 -14.63
C ASP A 441 -20.36 19.64 -15.78
N LYS A 442 -19.09 19.32 -15.51
CA LYS A 442 -18.14 18.78 -16.49
C LYS A 442 -18.27 17.27 -16.71
N TYR A 443 -19.02 16.56 -15.85
CA TYR A 443 -19.09 15.10 -15.85
C TYR A 443 -19.56 14.51 -17.18
N GLU A 444 -20.70 14.97 -17.71
CA GLU A 444 -21.29 14.43 -18.95
C GLU A 444 -20.38 14.61 -20.17
N ALA A 445 -19.62 15.71 -20.21
CA ALA A 445 -18.63 15.92 -21.27
C ALA A 445 -17.42 14.99 -21.08
N ALA A 446 -16.92 14.85 -19.85
CA ALA A 446 -15.77 14.01 -19.55
C ALA A 446 -16.02 12.52 -19.78
N ILE A 447 -17.22 12.03 -19.46
CA ILE A 447 -17.59 10.63 -19.71
C ILE A 447 -17.72 10.35 -21.21
N ALA A 448 -18.29 11.28 -21.98
CA ALA A 448 -18.40 11.17 -23.43
C ALA A 448 -17.01 11.21 -24.10
N ASP A 449 -16.17 12.17 -23.72
CA ASP A 449 -14.82 12.35 -24.29
C ASP A 449 -13.90 11.17 -23.99
N SER A 450 -14.05 10.53 -22.83
CA SER A 450 -13.28 9.33 -22.44
C SER A 450 -13.88 8.02 -22.93
N ASN A 451 -14.99 8.07 -23.68
CA ASN A 451 -15.73 6.88 -24.12
C ASN A 451 -16.06 5.94 -22.94
N ASN A 452 -16.66 6.49 -21.89
CA ASN A 452 -16.97 5.80 -20.62
C ASN A 452 -15.73 5.16 -19.97
N GLY A 453 -14.64 5.92 -19.84
CA GLY A 453 -13.41 5.47 -19.18
C GLY A 453 -12.51 4.53 -20.00
N LYS A 454 -12.78 4.35 -21.30
CA LYS A 454 -11.90 3.60 -22.22
C LYS A 454 -10.67 4.39 -22.65
N ASP A 455 -10.73 5.71 -22.57
CA ASP A 455 -9.62 6.63 -22.79
C ASP A 455 -9.53 7.62 -21.61
N PRO A 456 -8.94 7.21 -20.47
CA PRO A 456 -8.83 8.08 -19.30
C PRO A 456 -7.95 9.31 -19.55
N SER A 457 -7.07 9.29 -20.57
CA SER A 457 -6.24 10.46 -20.92
C SER A 457 -7.09 11.68 -21.32
N ALA A 458 -8.30 11.45 -21.82
CA ALA A 458 -9.25 12.50 -22.17
C ALA A 458 -9.71 13.33 -20.95
N TRP A 459 -9.61 12.78 -19.73
CA TRP A 459 -9.96 13.51 -18.49
C TRP A 459 -9.01 14.68 -18.20
N ALA A 460 -7.82 14.73 -18.81
CA ALA A 460 -6.87 15.84 -18.66
C ALA A 460 -7.41 17.19 -19.16
N LYS A 461 -8.49 17.20 -19.95
CA LYS A 461 -9.22 18.42 -20.34
C LYS A 461 -9.99 19.05 -19.17
N TYR A 462 -10.29 18.27 -18.14
CA TYR A 462 -11.19 18.63 -17.04
C TYR A 462 -10.51 18.65 -15.67
N VAL A 463 -9.35 18.01 -15.55
CA VAL A 463 -8.51 17.97 -14.34
C VAL A 463 -7.09 18.46 -14.67
N ILE A 464 -6.64 19.48 -13.97
CA ILE A 464 -5.31 20.07 -14.06
C ILE A 464 -4.40 19.57 -12.93
N GLU A 465 -3.09 19.77 -13.10
CA GLU A 465 -2.12 19.52 -12.05
C GLU A 465 -2.17 20.61 -10.97
N GLY A 466 -1.91 20.23 -9.72
CA GLY A 466 -1.73 21.13 -8.59
C GLY A 466 -2.97 21.39 -7.75
N GLU A 467 -2.77 22.16 -6.67
CA GLU A 467 -3.76 22.45 -5.62
C GLU A 467 -4.86 23.44 -6.06
N GLU A 468 -4.73 24.01 -7.26
CA GLU A 468 -5.74 24.92 -7.84
C GLU A 468 -6.85 24.16 -8.59
N ASP A 469 -6.72 22.85 -8.76
CA ASP A 469 -7.73 22.06 -9.44
C ASP A 469 -9.05 22.06 -8.65
N GLU A 470 -10.15 22.39 -9.34
CA GLU A 470 -11.49 22.53 -8.74
C GLU A 470 -11.96 21.30 -7.98
N THR A 471 -11.54 20.12 -8.45
CA THR A 471 -11.96 18.88 -7.84
C THR A 471 -11.26 18.65 -6.49
N TYR A 472 -9.99 19.04 -6.37
CA TYR A 472 -9.25 19.01 -5.10
C TYR A 472 -9.81 20.06 -4.13
N LEU A 473 -10.02 21.28 -4.62
CA LEU A 473 -10.63 22.36 -3.85
C LEU A 473 -12.02 21.98 -3.29
N ARG A 474 -12.73 21.09 -3.98
CA ARG A 474 -14.01 20.53 -3.51
C ARG A 474 -13.79 19.49 -2.42
N LEU A 475 -13.04 18.42 -2.71
CA LEU A 475 -12.90 17.27 -1.80
C LEU A 475 -12.11 17.59 -0.54
N LYS A 476 -11.26 18.62 -0.56
CA LYS A 476 -10.50 19.01 0.62
C LYS A 476 -11.37 19.44 1.80
N ASP A 477 -12.49 20.09 1.50
CA ASP A 477 -13.40 20.66 2.52
C ASP A 477 -14.74 19.91 2.58
N TYR A 478 -15.15 19.24 1.50
CA TYR A 478 -16.45 18.60 1.35
C TYR A 478 -16.31 17.13 0.93
N PRO A 479 -15.83 16.24 1.82
CA PRO A 479 -15.75 14.82 1.52
C PRO A 479 -17.12 14.18 1.31
N VAL A 480 -17.15 13.15 0.46
CA VAL A 480 -18.28 12.24 0.27
C VAL A 480 -17.92 10.87 0.83
N SER A 481 -18.90 9.99 1.03
CA SER A 481 -18.67 8.72 1.70
C SER A 481 -19.22 7.50 0.99
N THR A 482 -18.34 6.53 0.74
CA THR A 482 -18.70 5.14 0.41
C THR A 482 -18.48 4.19 1.59
N GLY A 483 -17.86 4.67 2.68
CA GLY A 483 -17.53 3.91 3.88
C GLY A 483 -18.66 3.83 4.91
N PRO A 484 -18.40 3.18 6.06
CA PRO A 484 -19.38 3.00 7.14
C PRO A 484 -19.84 4.29 7.81
N TYR A 485 -19.06 5.37 7.72
CA TYR A 485 -19.40 6.69 8.26
C TYR A 485 -19.29 7.78 7.20
N TYR A 486 -19.94 8.92 7.41
CA TYR A 486 -19.68 10.16 6.67
C TYR A 486 -19.30 11.29 7.62
N VAL A 487 -18.54 12.27 7.12
CA VAL A 487 -18.25 13.51 7.85
C VAL A 487 -19.52 14.36 7.86
N ALA A 488 -20.12 14.52 9.03
CA ALA A 488 -21.37 15.25 9.21
C ALA A 488 -21.16 16.73 9.54
N ASP A 489 -20.07 17.03 10.26
CA ASP A 489 -19.62 18.37 10.61
C ASP A 489 -18.16 18.31 11.06
N TYR A 490 -17.43 19.40 10.93
CA TYR A 490 -16.07 19.50 11.46
C TYR A 490 -15.69 20.94 11.75
N LYS A 491 -14.71 21.11 12.62
CA LYS A 491 -14.03 22.37 12.86
C LYS A 491 -12.54 22.09 12.95
N GLU A 492 -11.79 22.69 12.03
CA GLU A 492 -10.33 22.59 11.97
C GLU A 492 -9.68 22.87 13.33
N ASP A 493 -8.68 22.05 13.65
CA ASP A 493 -7.97 22.04 14.94
C ASP A 493 -8.86 21.88 16.19
N ALA A 494 -10.09 21.38 16.04
CA ALA A 494 -11.01 21.21 17.16
C ALA A 494 -11.75 19.86 17.16
N TYR A 495 -12.54 19.54 16.13
CA TYR A 495 -13.32 18.30 16.10
C TYR A 495 -13.69 17.84 14.69
N ILE A 496 -13.95 16.55 14.55
CA ILE A 496 -14.61 15.93 13.38
C ILE A 496 -15.78 15.09 13.92
N ILE A 497 -16.99 15.31 13.40
CA ILE A 497 -18.19 14.53 13.74
C ILE A 497 -18.46 13.54 12.61
N LEU A 498 -18.27 12.26 12.89
CA LEU A 498 -18.64 11.16 12.01
C LEU A 498 -20.01 10.60 12.38
N LYS A 499 -20.87 10.38 11.38
CA LYS A 499 -22.18 9.71 11.56
C LYS A 499 -22.25 8.45 10.71
N ILE A 500 -22.96 7.44 11.22
CA ILE A 500 -23.21 6.19 10.49
C ILE A 500 -23.80 6.52 9.12
N ASN A 501 -23.22 5.95 8.07
CA ASN A 501 -23.68 6.11 6.70
C ASN A 501 -24.85 5.16 6.42
N PRO A 502 -26.10 5.66 6.25
CA PRO A 502 -27.25 4.80 5.99
C PRO A 502 -27.21 4.15 4.59
N TYR A 503 -26.29 4.58 3.73
CA TYR A 503 -26.09 4.06 2.38
C TYR A 503 -24.89 3.12 2.24
N TYR A 504 -24.22 2.76 3.35
CA TYR A 504 -23.07 1.87 3.32
C TYR A 504 -23.45 0.51 2.72
N TRP A 505 -22.72 0.09 1.67
CA TRP A 505 -23.05 -1.12 0.91
C TRP A 505 -22.96 -2.41 1.76
N ASN A 506 -22.16 -2.40 2.83
CA ASN A 506 -22.05 -3.51 3.78
C ASN A 506 -22.84 -3.28 5.07
N ALA A 507 -23.91 -2.46 5.05
CA ALA A 507 -24.75 -2.21 6.22
C ALA A 507 -25.38 -3.49 6.82
N THR A 508 -25.46 -4.58 6.06
CA THR A 508 -25.85 -5.90 6.58
C THR A 508 -24.91 -6.41 7.68
N LEU A 509 -23.64 -5.99 7.68
CA LEU A 509 -22.69 -6.32 8.73
C LEU A 509 -23.19 -5.82 10.09
N TRP A 510 -23.78 -4.62 10.15
CA TRP A 510 -24.35 -4.08 11.39
C TRP A 510 -25.55 -4.89 11.89
N GLU A 511 -26.38 -5.38 10.98
CA GLU A 511 -27.50 -6.24 11.34
C GLU A 511 -27.00 -7.59 11.88
N GLN A 512 -25.96 -8.15 11.27
CA GLN A 512 -25.36 -9.41 11.71
C GLN A 512 -24.65 -9.30 13.07
N LEU A 513 -23.89 -8.22 13.27
CA LEU A 513 -23.11 -8.01 14.49
C LEU A 513 -23.95 -7.50 15.65
N TYR A 514 -24.92 -6.61 15.38
CA TYR A 514 -25.62 -5.84 16.40
C TYR A 514 -27.15 -5.95 16.35
N GLY A 515 -27.72 -6.67 15.38
CA GLY A 515 -29.17 -6.72 15.18
C GLY A 515 -29.76 -5.35 14.80
N TYR A 516 -28.94 -4.43 14.31
CA TYR A 516 -29.30 -3.07 13.96
C TYR A 516 -29.05 -2.80 12.49
N LYS A 517 -30.06 -2.27 11.80
CA LYS A 517 -29.94 -1.73 10.46
C LYS A 517 -30.20 -0.23 10.51
N PRO A 518 -29.23 0.62 10.14
CA PRO A 518 -29.47 2.05 10.10
C PRO A 518 -30.59 2.39 9.13
N THR A 519 -31.46 3.26 9.59
CA THR A 519 -32.58 3.80 8.83
C THR A 519 -32.22 5.18 8.32
N LEU A 520 -32.76 5.51 7.14
CA LEU A 520 -32.63 6.81 6.49
C LEU A 520 -33.18 7.97 7.33
#